data_AF-A0AAV7N4G4-F1
#
_entry.id   AF-A0AAV7N4G4-F1
#
_cell.length_a   1.000
_cell.length_b   1.000
_cell.length_c   1.000
_cell.angle_alpha   90.00
_cell.angle_beta   90.00
_cell.angle_gamma   90.00
#
_symmetry.space_group_name_H-M   'P 1'
#
loop_
_entity.id
_entity.type
_entity.pdbx_description
1 polymer ?
#
loop_
_entity_poly.entity_id
_entity_poly.type
_entity_poly.pdbx_seq_one_letter_code
_entity_poly.pdbx_strand_id
1 'polypeptide(L)'
;PINGGSNLNRVRDSPDILKIPKGIVTKYEDGDDITKWFTAFERACVTRKVNRSHWGALLWEMFTGKCRDRLLTLSGKDAESYDLMKGTLIEGFGFSTEEYRIRFRGAQKSSSQTWVDFVDYSVKTLDGWLTGNEVCDYVGLYKLFMKEHILSNCFNEKLHQYLVDLGPISPQELGKKADHWVKTRVTKTSTG
;
A
#
# COMPACT_ATOMS: atom_id res chain seq x y z
N PRO A 1 63.46 22.94 -35.59
CA PRO A 1 62.43 21.87 -35.66
C PRO A 1 61.81 21.65 -34.28
N ILE A 2 60.54 22.03 -34.17
CA ILE A 2 59.72 21.99 -32.97
C ILE A 2 59.00 20.63 -32.98
N ASN A 3 59.36 19.72 -32.08
CA ASN A 3 58.54 18.54 -31.74
C ASN A 3 57.89 18.88 -30.39
N GLY A 4 56.58 19.08 -30.23
CA GLY A 4 55.46 18.35 -30.81
C GLY A 4 55.52 16.92 -30.27
N GLY A 5 54.77 16.48 -29.26
CA GLY A 5 53.48 16.91 -28.73
C GLY A 5 52.92 15.72 -27.94
N SER A 6 52.10 16.03 -26.94
CA SER A 6 51.05 15.17 -26.36
C SER A 6 51.46 13.86 -25.67
N ASN A 7 51.72 14.03 -24.37
CA ASN A 7 51.35 13.13 -23.29
C ASN A 7 49.88 12.68 -23.44
N LEU A 8 49.64 11.43 -23.83
CA LEU A 8 48.31 10.80 -23.83
C LEU A 8 48.33 9.64 -22.82
N ASN A 9 48.42 10.00 -21.54
CA ASN A 9 47.83 9.19 -20.47
C ASN A 9 46.30 9.19 -20.67
N ARG A 10 45.81 8.34 -21.56
CA ARG A 10 44.41 7.90 -21.54
C ARG A 10 44.28 6.97 -20.33
N VAL A 11 44.05 7.57 -19.16
CA VAL A 11 43.33 6.90 -18.08
C VAL A 11 42.02 6.48 -18.72
N ARG A 12 41.89 5.19 -19.06
CA ARG A 12 40.59 4.60 -19.32
C ARG A 12 39.88 4.64 -17.99
N ASP A 13 39.03 5.63 -17.81
CA ASP A 13 38.02 5.63 -16.76
C ASP A 13 37.35 4.26 -16.82
N SER A 14 37.63 3.45 -15.80
CA SER A 14 36.83 2.25 -15.55
C SER A 14 35.41 2.75 -15.34
N PRO A 15 34.38 2.13 -15.94
CA PRO A 15 33.01 2.50 -15.60
C PRO A 15 32.92 2.38 -14.09
N ASP A 16 32.57 3.48 -13.41
CA ASP A 16 32.42 3.53 -11.96
C ASP A 16 31.56 2.34 -11.54
N ILE A 17 32.20 1.28 -11.06
CA ILE A 17 31.49 0.11 -10.55
C ILE A 17 30.76 0.65 -9.33
N LEU A 18 29.46 0.84 -9.48
CA LEU A 18 28.58 1.40 -8.47
C LEU A 18 28.88 0.72 -7.14
N LYS A 19 29.53 1.43 -6.21
CA LYS A 19 29.76 0.94 -4.85
C LYS A 19 28.45 1.07 -4.08
N ILE A 20 27.50 0.21 -4.42
CA ILE A 20 26.26 0.08 -3.69
C ILE A 20 26.60 -0.50 -2.30
N PRO A 21 26.25 0.19 -1.20
CA PRO A 21 26.43 -0.37 0.13
C PRO A 21 25.71 -1.72 0.25
N LYS A 22 26.42 -2.79 0.59
CA LYS A 22 25.79 -4.08 0.90
C LYS A 22 25.00 -3.95 2.21
N GLY A 23 23.83 -4.58 2.29
CA GLY A 23 23.02 -4.63 3.52
C GLY A 23 22.29 -3.31 3.86
N ILE A 24 21.72 -2.64 2.86
CA ILE A 24 20.90 -1.43 3.08
C ILE A 24 19.62 -1.76 3.87
N VAL A 25 18.87 -2.78 3.42
CA VAL A 25 17.68 -3.36 4.07
C VAL A 25 17.67 -4.88 3.81
N THR A 26 16.85 -5.64 4.53
CA THR A 26 16.55 -7.05 4.23
C THR A 26 15.74 -7.20 2.94
N LYS A 27 15.86 -8.35 2.28
CA LYS A 27 15.02 -8.66 1.11
C LYS A 27 13.55 -8.61 1.51
N TYR A 28 12.71 -8.22 0.56
CA TYR A 28 11.27 -8.28 0.77
C TYR A 28 10.81 -9.75 0.80
N GLU A 29 9.94 -10.08 1.76
CA GLU A 29 9.31 -11.39 1.87
C GLU A 29 7.83 -11.32 1.43
N ASP A 30 7.38 -12.31 0.66
CA ASP A 30 6.00 -12.34 0.16
C ASP A 30 5.00 -12.36 1.33
N GLY A 31 4.13 -11.34 1.39
CA GLY A 31 3.12 -11.18 2.45
C GLY A 31 3.45 -10.10 3.47
N ASP A 32 4.70 -9.60 3.46
CA ASP A 32 5.05 -8.40 4.22
C ASP A 32 4.33 -7.16 3.68
N ASP A 33 4.17 -6.16 4.54
CA ASP A 33 3.64 -4.88 4.14
C ASP A 33 4.66 -4.14 3.25
N ILE A 34 4.43 -4.18 1.95
CA ILE A 34 5.34 -3.61 0.96
C ILE A 34 5.53 -2.11 1.13
N THR A 35 4.52 -1.38 1.62
CA THR A 35 4.62 0.06 1.91
C THR A 35 5.55 0.34 3.09
N LYS A 36 5.51 -0.50 4.14
CA LYS A 36 6.47 -0.44 5.26
C LYS A 36 7.88 -0.78 4.80
N TRP A 37 8.01 -1.81 3.95
CA TRP A 37 9.30 -2.20 3.40
C TRP A 37 9.92 -1.05 2.61
N PHE A 38 9.14 -0.39 1.73
CA PHE A 38 9.59 0.80 1.02
C PHE A 38 9.98 1.92 1.99
N THR A 39 9.18 2.22 3.00
CA THR A 39 9.53 3.25 4.00
C THR A 39 10.88 2.96 4.67
N ALA A 40 11.14 1.70 5.04
CA ALA A 40 12.41 1.28 5.62
C ALA A 40 13.57 1.42 4.61
N PHE A 41 13.36 1.00 3.36
CA PHE A 41 14.31 1.14 2.26
C PHE A 41 14.70 2.60 2.03
N GLU A 42 13.71 3.50 1.91
CA GLU A 42 13.95 4.92 1.65
C GLU A 42 14.73 5.57 2.81
N ARG A 43 14.33 5.29 4.06
CA ARG A 43 15.06 5.77 5.24
C ARG A 43 16.51 5.26 5.26
N ALA A 44 16.72 4.00 4.92
CA ALA A 44 18.05 3.38 4.89
C ALA A 44 18.95 3.99 3.80
N CYS A 45 18.40 4.27 2.61
CA CYS A 45 19.09 4.93 1.52
C CYS A 45 19.45 6.38 1.85
N VAL A 46 18.52 7.15 2.43
CA VAL A 46 18.75 8.53 2.88
C VAL A 46 19.85 8.57 3.94
N THR A 47 19.76 7.70 4.96
CA THR A 47 20.76 7.63 6.04
C THR A 47 22.16 7.35 5.51
N ARG A 48 22.28 6.50 4.49
CA ARG A 48 23.55 6.14 3.84
C ARG A 48 23.93 7.06 2.67
N LYS A 49 23.17 8.13 2.42
CA LYS A 49 23.39 9.11 1.34
C LYS A 49 23.51 8.46 -0.05
N VAL A 50 22.71 7.43 -0.30
CA VAL A 50 22.67 6.77 -1.62
C VAL A 50 21.99 7.71 -2.62
N ASN A 51 22.65 7.98 -3.74
CA ASN A 51 22.08 8.81 -4.80
C ASN A 51 20.76 8.20 -5.30
N ARG A 52 19.71 9.02 -5.40
CA ARG A 52 18.36 8.63 -5.83
C ARG A 52 18.36 7.92 -7.19
N SER A 53 19.25 8.28 -8.11
CA SER A 53 19.40 7.62 -9.42
C SER A 53 19.72 6.13 -9.31
N HIS A 54 20.28 5.67 -8.18
CA HIS A 54 20.68 4.28 -7.97
C HIS A 54 19.62 3.45 -7.24
N TRP A 55 18.52 4.06 -6.79
CA TRP A 55 17.52 3.36 -5.98
C TRP A 55 16.76 2.31 -6.80
N GLY A 56 16.48 2.57 -8.08
CA GLY A 56 15.84 1.59 -8.98
C GLY A 56 16.69 0.34 -9.18
N ALA A 57 18.00 0.51 -9.47
CA ALA A 57 18.94 -0.60 -9.60
C ALA A 57 19.01 -1.44 -8.32
N LEU A 58 18.98 -0.78 -7.16
CA LEU A 58 18.93 -1.43 -5.86
C LEU A 58 17.67 -2.28 -5.67
N LEU A 59 16.49 -1.80 -6.09
CA LEU A 59 15.23 -2.55 -5.92
C LEU A 59 15.26 -3.91 -6.62
N TRP A 60 15.89 -4.02 -7.79
CA TRP A 60 15.99 -5.29 -8.53
C TRP A 60 16.68 -6.40 -7.73
N GLU A 61 17.66 -6.07 -6.90
CA GLU A 61 18.36 -7.03 -6.04
C GLU A 61 17.52 -7.43 -4.82
N MET A 62 16.60 -6.57 -4.38
CA MET A 62 15.84 -6.70 -3.15
C MET A 62 14.54 -7.49 -3.29
N PHE A 63 13.96 -7.51 -4.49
CA PHE A 63 12.73 -8.24 -4.78
C PHE A 63 13.02 -9.56 -5.48
N THR A 64 12.31 -10.61 -5.07
CA THR A 64 12.32 -11.95 -5.67
C THR A 64 10.89 -12.41 -5.96
N GLY A 65 10.74 -13.47 -6.76
CA GLY A 65 9.44 -14.07 -7.05
C GLY A 65 8.43 -13.07 -7.64
N LYS A 66 7.23 -13.03 -7.07
CA LYS A 66 6.08 -12.29 -7.62
C LYS A 66 6.35 -10.79 -7.79
N CYS A 67 7.06 -10.17 -6.84
CA CYS A 67 7.40 -8.75 -6.96
C CYS A 67 8.33 -8.49 -8.16
N ARG A 68 9.31 -9.39 -8.39
CA ARG A 68 10.20 -9.28 -9.55
C ARG A 68 9.43 -9.51 -10.85
N ASP A 69 8.53 -10.49 -10.89
CA ASP A 69 7.70 -10.77 -12.06
C ASP A 69 6.80 -9.58 -12.42
N ARG A 70 6.25 -8.88 -11.41
CA ARG A 70 5.48 -7.65 -11.62
C ARG A 70 6.34 -6.51 -12.18
N LEU A 71 7.58 -6.36 -11.72
CA LEU A 71 8.48 -5.35 -12.27
C LEU A 71 8.88 -5.65 -13.72
N LEU A 72 8.96 -6.91 -14.12
CA LEU A 72 9.26 -7.31 -15.51
C LEU A 72 8.16 -6.93 -16.51
N THR A 73 6.95 -6.57 -16.05
CA THR A 73 5.89 -6.06 -16.94
C THR A 73 6.09 -4.59 -17.31
N LEU A 74 6.99 -3.88 -16.63
CA LEU A 74 7.33 -2.50 -16.97
C LEU A 74 8.19 -2.45 -18.23
N SER A 75 8.07 -1.37 -19.01
CA SER A 75 8.97 -1.14 -20.13
C SER A 75 10.41 -0.93 -19.62
N GLY A 76 11.42 -1.20 -20.45
CA GLY A 76 12.82 -1.10 -20.02
C GLY A 76 13.21 0.27 -19.44
N LYS A 77 12.59 1.37 -19.90
CA LYS A 77 12.80 2.72 -19.34
C LYS A 77 12.07 2.92 -18.01
N ASP A 78 10.87 2.35 -17.86
CA ASP A 78 10.11 2.48 -16.62
C ASP A 78 10.70 1.62 -15.49
N ALA A 79 11.34 0.51 -15.87
CA ALA A 79 12.10 -0.40 -15.00
C ALA A 79 13.37 0.21 -14.36
N GLU A 80 13.78 1.41 -14.80
CA GLU A 80 14.89 2.18 -14.22
C GLU A 80 14.40 3.27 -13.25
N SER A 81 13.11 3.63 -13.31
CA SER A 81 12.51 4.66 -12.47
C SER A 81 12.05 4.08 -11.14
N TYR A 82 12.76 4.42 -10.06
CA TYR A 82 12.37 4.03 -8.70
C TYR A 82 10.90 4.34 -8.38
N ASP A 83 10.43 5.53 -8.77
CA ASP A 83 9.08 5.98 -8.44
C ASP A 83 8.00 5.16 -9.16
N LEU A 84 8.25 4.78 -10.42
CA LEU A 84 7.36 3.90 -11.16
C LEU A 84 7.39 2.48 -10.57
N MET A 85 8.59 1.94 -10.29
CA MET A 85 8.74 0.63 -9.66
C MET A 85 8.00 0.56 -8.30
N LYS A 86 8.17 1.58 -7.45
CA LYS A 86 7.49 1.70 -6.16
C LYS A 86 5.98 1.75 -6.35
N GLY A 87 5.49 2.60 -7.25
CA GLY A 87 4.06 2.74 -7.55
C GLY A 87 3.44 1.42 -7.99
N THR A 88 4.05 0.76 -8.98
CA THR A 88 3.58 -0.53 -9.52
C THR A 88 3.55 -1.64 -8.47
N LEU A 89 4.52 -1.65 -7.57
CA LEU A 89 4.58 -2.66 -6.51
C LEU A 89 3.61 -2.38 -5.37
N ILE A 90 3.44 -1.12 -4.95
CA ILE A 90 2.42 -0.74 -3.97
C ILE A 90 1.01 -1.02 -4.53
N GLU A 91 0.78 -0.77 -5.82
CA GLU A 91 -0.50 -1.10 -6.48
C GLU A 91 -0.76 -2.61 -6.52
N GLY A 92 0.26 -3.42 -6.81
CA GLY A 92 0.10 -4.87 -6.95
C GLY A 92 0.10 -5.66 -5.65
N PHE A 93 0.75 -5.15 -4.60
CA PHE A 93 1.02 -5.89 -3.36
C PHE A 93 0.69 -5.10 -2.09
N GLY A 94 0.30 -3.84 -2.20
CA GLY A 94 -0.19 -3.07 -1.06
C GLY A 94 -1.52 -3.62 -0.57
N PHE A 95 -1.79 -3.45 0.72
CA PHE A 95 -3.09 -3.83 1.27
C PHE A 95 -4.18 -2.89 0.76
N SER A 96 -5.30 -3.48 0.36
CA SER A 96 -6.54 -2.74 0.09
C SER A 96 -7.12 -2.12 1.37
N THR A 97 -8.01 -1.15 1.21
CA THR A 97 -8.74 -0.52 2.32
C THR A 97 -9.44 -1.55 3.21
N GLU A 98 -10.06 -2.57 2.61
CA GLU A 98 -10.78 -3.61 3.35
C GLU A 98 -9.82 -4.57 4.07
N GLU A 99 -8.68 -4.86 3.48
CA GLU A 99 -7.63 -5.64 4.11
C GLU A 99 -7.04 -4.99 5.36
N TYR A 100 -6.92 -3.65 5.37
CA TYR A 100 -6.56 -2.90 6.57
C TYR A 100 -7.64 -3.02 7.65
N ARG A 101 -8.93 -2.93 7.28
CA ARG A 101 -10.04 -3.14 8.22
C ARG A 101 -10.00 -4.53 8.87
N ILE A 102 -9.87 -5.57 8.05
CA ILE A 102 -9.83 -6.97 8.53
C ILE A 102 -8.66 -7.15 9.50
N ARG A 103 -7.47 -6.64 9.15
CA ARG A 103 -6.28 -6.69 10.01
C ARG A 103 -6.47 -5.93 11.31
N PHE A 104 -7.03 -4.72 11.27
CA PHE A 104 -7.29 -3.92 12.47
C PHE A 104 -8.31 -4.61 13.40
N ARG A 105 -9.46 -5.04 12.86
CA ARG A 105 -10.54 -5.69 13.64
C ARG A 105 -10.15 -7.07 14.16
N GLY A 106 -9.33 -7.80 13.41
CA GLY A 106 -8.81 -9.12 13.77
C GLY A 106 -7.51 -9.10 14.56
N ALA A 107 -6.93 -7.93 14.83
CA ALA A 107 -5.65 -7.81 15.51
C ALA A 107 -5.71 -8.39 16.93
N GLN A 108 -4.82 -9.33 17.23
CA GLN A 108 -4.61 -9.88 18.58
C GLN A 108 -3.12 -9.86 18.90
N LYS A 109 -2.76 -9.45 20.12
CA LYS A 109 -1.37 -9.39 20.54
C LYS A 109 -0.80 -10.80 20.65
N SER A 110 0.28 -11.09 19.91
CA SER A 110 1.04 -12.33 20.07
C SER A 110 1.79 -12.36 21.41
N SER A 111 2.07 -13.56 21.93
CA SER A 111 2.91 -13.74 23.13
C SER A 111 4.33 -13.22 22.93
N SER A 112 4.87 -13.28 21.71
CA SER A 112 6.20 -12.81 21.34
C SER A 112 6.31 -11.30 21.09
N GLN A 113 5.18 -10.59 21.01
CA GLN A 113 5.12 -9.18 20.63
C GLN A 113 5.10 -8.27 21.86
N THR A 114 5.83 -7.15 21.84
CA THR A 114 5.72 -6.13 22.89
C THR A 114 4.41 -5.34 22.75
N TRP A 115 3.98 -4.64 23.81
CA TRP A 115 2.81 -3.78 23.71
C TRP A 115 3.00 -2.60 22.76
N VAL A 116 4.22 -2.07 22.67
CA VAL A 116 4.56 -0.99 21.74
C VAL A 116 4.39 -1.47 20.30
N ASP A 117 4.95 -2.63 19.96
CA ASP A 117 4.81 -3.20 18.60
C ASP A 117 3.35 -3.45 18.24
N PHE A 118 2.51 -3.83 19.21
CA PHE A 118 1.09 -4.08 18.99
C PHE A 118 0.32 -2.79 18.74
N VAL A 119 0.54 -1.76 19.55
CA VAL A 119 -0.06 -0.44 19.35
C VAL A 119 0.36 0.14 18.00
N ASP A 120 1.64 0.07 17.65
CA ASP A 120 2.14 0.56 16.36
C ASP A 120 1.47 -0.17 15.18
N TYR A 121 1.28 -1.49 15.28
CA TYR A 121 0.53 -2.27 14.29
C TYR A 121 -0.95 -1.87 14.21
N SER A 122 -1.61 -1.70 15.36
CA SER A 122 -3.02 -1.31 15.43
C SER A 122 -3.26 0.10 14.88
N VAL A 123 -2.43 1.07 15.24
CA VAL A 123 -2.50 2.45 14.72
C VAL A 123 -2.31 2.44 13.22
N LYS A 124 -1.28 1.75 12.73
CA LYS A 124 -1.00 1.68 11.29
C LYS A 124 -2.15 1.05 10.50
N THR A 125 -2.71 -0.06 10.98
CA THR A 125 -3.81 -0.75 10.28
C THR A 125 -5.09 0.08 10.32
N LEU A 126 -5.34 0.81 11.41
CA LEU A 126 -6.41 1.80 11.48
C LEU A 126 -6.17 2.94 10.48
N ASP A 127 -4.99 3.55 10.47
CA ASP A 127 -4.65 4.67 9.57
C ASP A 127 -4.80 4.28 8.10
N GLY A 128 -4.36 3.08 7.72
CA GLY A 128 -4.54 2.56 6.36
C GLY A 128 -6.02 2.41 5.99
N TRP A 129 -6.85 1.94 6.93
CA TRP A 129 -8.29 1.81 6.71
C TRP A 129 -9.00 3.17 6.63
N LEU A 130 -8.64 4.13 7.51
CA LEU A 130 -9.18 5.49 7.51
C LEU A 130 -8.80 6.25 6.23
N THR A 131 -7.53 6.18 5.85
CA THR A 131 -7.01 6.82 4.62
C THR A 131 -7.71 6.28 3.39
N GLY A 132 -7.88 4.95 3.29
CA GLY A 132 -8.58 4.31 2.18
C GLY A 132 -10.09 4.62 2.10
N ASN A 133 -10.67 5.20 3.15
CA ASN A 133 -12.05 5.72 3.18
C ASN A 133 -12.11 7.26 3.19
N GLU A 134 -10.98 7.94 2.95
CA GLU A 134 -10.89 9.40 2.93
C GLU A 134 -11.40 10.07 4.23
N VAL A 135 -11.19 9.40 5.37
CA VAL A 135 -11.61 9.93 6.67
C VAL A 135 -10.60 10.96 7.17
N CYS A 136 -11.02 12.23 7.22
CA CYS A 136 -10.17 13.35 7.63
C CYS A 136 -10.58 14.01 8.97
N ASP A 137 -11.74 13.65 9.51
CA ASP A 137 -12.30 14.28 10.71
C ASP A 137 -13.17 13.30 11.54
N TYR A 138 -13.62 13.77 12.70
CA TYR A 138 -14.51 13.02 13.59
C TYR A 138 -15.82 12.61 12.91
N VAL A 139 -16.36 13.46 12.03
CA VAL A 139 -17.63 13.20 11.34
C VAL A 139 -17.48 12.02 10.37
N GLY A 140 -16.38 11.96 9.63
CA GLY A 140 -16.03 10.86 8.75
C GLY A 140 -15.83 9.56 9.54
N LEU A 141 -15.11 9.62 10.66
CA LEU A 141 -14.89 8.47 11.53
C LEU A 141 -16.22 7.91 12.05
N TYR A 142 -17.09 8.77 12.57
CA TYR A 142 -18.41 8.41 13.05
C TYR A 142 -19.26 7.75 11.95
N LYS A 143 -19.30 8.32 10.74
CA LYS A 143 -20.04 7.75 9.61
C LYS A 143 -19.49 6.38 9.21
N LEU A 144 -18.18 6.22 9.11
CA LEU A 144 -17.52 4.97 8.74
C LEU A 144 -17.86 3.84 9.73
N PHE A 145 -17.67 4.09 11.02
CA PHE A 145 -17.89 3.08 12.06
C PHE A 145 -19.37 2.69 12.18
N MET A 146 -20.28 3.66 12.04
CA MET A 146 -21.70 3.38 12.01
C MET A 146 -22.11 2.58 10.78
N LYS A 147 -21.60 2.92 9.59
CA LYS A 147 -21.87 2.15 8.36
C LYS A 147 -21.37 0.72 8.51
N GLU A 148 -20.15 0.53 8.99
CA GLU A 148 -19.58 -0.80 9.27
C GLU A 148 -20.46 -1.61 10.23
N HIS A 149 -20.86 -1.01 11.36
CA HIS A 149 -21.69 -1.70 12.35
C HIS A 149 -23.04 -2.15 11.76
N ILE A 150 -23.71 -1.29 11.00
CA ILE A 150 -24.99 -1.63 10.36
C ILE A 150 -24.81 -2.73 9.32
N LEU A 151 -23.77 -2.64 8.48
CA LEU A 151 -23.47 -3.67 7.48
C LEU A 151 -23.20 -5.02 8.15
N SER A 152 -22.45 -5.06 9.25
CA SER A 152 -22.18 -6.31 9.99
C SER A 152 -23.45 -6.98 10.56
N ASN A 153 -24.54 -6.23 10.75
CA ASN A 153 -25.83 -6.75 11.20
C ASN A 153 -26.83 -6.97 10.04
N CYS A 154 -26.44 -6.71 8.79
CA CYS A 154 -27.31 -6.84 7.63
C CYS A 154 -27.13 -8.22 6.97
N PHE A 155 -27.87 -9.22 7.46
CA PHE A 155 -27.79 -10.60 6.96
C PHE A 155 -28.38 -10.81 5.55
N ASN A 156 -29.17 -9.88 5.04
CA ASN A 156 -29.68 -9.96 3.67
C ASN A 156 -28.61 -9.49 2.69
N GLU A 157 -28.04 -10.40 1.91
CA GLU A 157 -26.93 -10.12 0.97
C GLU A 157 -27.25 -9.03 -0.04
N LYS A 158 -28.48 -9.03 -0.60
CA LYS A 158 -28.87 -8.03 -1.61
C LYS A 158 -29.04 -6.64 -1.00
N LEU A 159 -29.53 -6.56 0.23
CA LEU A 159 -29.61 -5.30 0.97
C LEU A 159 -28.21 -4.85 1.37
N HIS A 160 -27.38 -5.76 1.85
CA HIS A 160 -26.00 -5.49 2.23
C HIS A 160 -25.23 -4.87 1.06
N GLN A 161 -25.26 -5.49 -0.12
CA GLN A 161 -24.60 -4.96 -1.30
C GLN A 161 -25.14 -3.56 -1.69
N TYR A 162 -26.46 -3.39 -1.68
CA TYR A 162 -27.06 -2.07 -1.94
C TYR A 162 -26.55 -1.00 -0.97
N LEU A 163 -26.44 -1.32 0.32
CA LEU A 163 -25.96 -0.38 1.34
C LEU A 163 -24.45 -0.12 1.25
N VAL A 164 -23.66 -1.10 0.80
CA VAL A 164 -22.23 -0.94 0.50
C VAL A 164 -22.04 0.08 -0.61
N ASP A 165 -22.81 -0.05 -1.70
CA ASP A 165 -22.72 0.79 -2.91
C ASP A 165 -23.14 2.26 -2.67
N LEU A 166 -23.80 2.54 -1.54
CA LEU A 166 -24.11 3.92 -1.16
C LEU A 166 -22.81 4.67 -0.82
N GLY A 167 -22.67 5.86 -1.40
CA GLY A 167 -21.60 6.81 -1.06
C GLY A 167 -21.64 7.25 0.42
N PRO A 168 -20.80 8.22 0.80
CA PRO A 168 -20.70 8.69 2.18
C PRO A 168 -21.97 9.43 2.61
N ILE A 169 -22.87 8.72 3.31
CA ILE A 169 -24.12 9.26 3.85
C ILE A 169 -24.12 9.22 5.38
N SER A 170 -25.04 9.95 6.00
CA SER A 170 -25.22 9.87 7.46
C SER A 170 -25.83 8.51 7.86
N PRO A 171 -25.58 8.04 9.10
CA PRO A 171 -26.20 6.80 9.59
C PRO A 171 -27.73 6.83 9.54
N GLN A 172 -28.34 7.99 9.80
CA GLN A 172 -29.79 8.15 9.73
C GLN A 172 -30.31 8.00 8.30
N GLU A 173 -29.59 8.53 7.31
CA GLU A 173 -29.96 8.37 5.91
C GLU A 173 -29.73 6.94 5.42
N LEU A 174 -28.68 6.26 5.90
CA LEU A 174 -28.44 4.85 5.63
C LEU A 174 -29.62 3.99 6.09
N GLY A 175 -30.11 4.21 7.32
CA GLY A 175 -31.29 3.52 7.85
C GLY A 175 -32.55 3.76 7.01
N LYS A 176 -32.82 5.02 6.64
CA LYS A 176 -33.97 5.37 5.77
C LYS A 176 -33.92 4.66 4.41
N LYS A 177 -32.73 4.59 3.79
CA LYS A 177 -32.54 3.89 2.51
C LYS A 177 -32.73 2.39 2.67
N ALA A 178 -32.28 1.80 3.77
CA ALA A 178 -32.51 0.38 4.07
C ALA A 178 -34.02 0.08 4.19
N ASP A 179 -34.77 0.86 4.97
CA ASP A 179 -36.22 0.69 5.13
C ASP A 179 -36.97 0.81 3.80
N HIS A 180 -36.61 1.80 2.99
CA HIS A 180 -37.22 2.02 1.68
C HIS A 180 -36.96 0.83 0.74
N TRP A 181 -35.73 0.32 0.71
CA TRP A 181 -35.37 -0.84 -0.09
C TRP A 181 -36.17 -2.08 0.30
N VAL A 182 -36.36 -2.33 1.60
CA VAL A 182 -37.15 -3.47 2.09
C VAL A 182 -38.60 -3.34 1.66
N LYS A 183 -39.21 -2.17 1.87
CA LYS A 183 -40.62 -1.90 1.50
C LYS A 183 -40.89 -2.14 0.01
N THR A 184 -40.02 -1.66 -0.87
CA THR A 184 -40.23 -1.74 -2.33
C THR A 184 -40.07 -3.15 -2.92
N ARG A 185 -39.44 -4.07 -2.20
CA ARG A 185 -39.21 -5.45 -2.68
C ARG A 185 -40.17 -6.46 -2.05
N VAL A 186 -40.67 -6.19 -0.84
CA VAL A 186 -41.79 -6.94 -0.24
C VAL A 186 -43.07 -6.74 -1.06
N THR A 187 -43.36 -5.52 -1.50
CA THR A 187 -44.58 -5.23 -2.28
C THR A 187 -44.60 -5.91 -3.65
N LYS A 188 -43.43 -6.15 -4.27
CA LYS A 188 -43.30 -6.87 -5.55
C LYS A 188 -43.50 -8.38 -5.43
N THR A 189 -43.38 -8.96 -4.23
CA THR A 189 -43.58 -10.40 -4.02
C THR A 189 -45.02 -10.77 -3.66
N SER A 190 -45.83 -9.82 -3.19
CA SER A 190 -47.25 -10.04 -2.83
C SER A 190 -48.26 -9.71 -3.95
N THR A 191 -47.79 -9.39 -5.16
CA THR A 191 -48.62 -9.05 -6.33
C THR A 191 -48.45 -10.03 -7.50
N GLY A 192 -47.92 -11.23 -7.24
CA GLY A 192 -47.77 -12.32 -8.20
C GLY A 192 -48.72 -13.48 -7.91
#